data_AF-A0A7S3L004-F1
#
_entry.id   AF-A0A7S3L004-F1
#
_cell.length_a   1.000
_cell.length_b   1.000
_cell.length_c   1.000
_cell.angle_alpha   90.00
_cell.angle_beta   90.00
_cell.angle_gamma   90.00
#
_symmetry.space_group_name_H-M   'P 1'
#
loop_
_entity.id
_entity.type
_entity.pdbx_description
1 polymer ?
#
loop_
_entity_poly.entity_id
_entity_poly.type
_entity_poly.pdbx_seq_one_letter_code
_entity_poly.pdbx_strand_id
1 'polypeptide(L)'
;GGQAALVGLQPIDKEKYAASHPRAFASATAAHRGDNMERFIVGRQFLVVLIVFVINLMASAAEDANVLDLNDSLREVFLSSGVAVILTTVMLGQLTAQVNSASSMLDFLNNSWGMVITTNISLAIEMSGLLHCVYLVQMMFSRIAGTPIETDEAPRTPLQKVFFWARVILSVVFLGFALAVTLSAMFDDKDSQYEGYISMIIFFALMCLA
;
A
#
# COMPACT_ATOMS: atom_id res chain seq x y z
N GLY A 1 -3.17 -3.35 10.30
CA GLY A 1 -4.03 -4.30 11.02
C GLY A 1 -5.01 -5.02 10.12
N GLY A 2 -6.01 -4.31 9.58
CA GLY A 2 -7.16 -4.91 8.90
C GLY A 2 -6.87 -5.97 7.82
N GLN A 3 -5.86 -5.77 6.97
CA GLN A 3 -5.46 -6.78 5.97
C GLN A 3 -5.01 -8.09 6.62
N ALA A 4 -4.15 -8.03 7.63
CA ALA A 4 -3.65 -9.22 8.32
C ALA A 4 -4.80 -9.98 9.01
N ALA A 5 -5.74 -9.25 9.62
CA ALA A 5 -6.95 -9.85 10.18
C ALA A 5 -7.83 -10.52 9.11
N LEU A 6 -8.04 -9.89 7.95
CA LEU A 6 -8.79 -10.50 6.85
C LEU A 6 -8.12 -11.78 6.34
N VAL A 7 -6.81 -11.75 6.05
CA VAL A 7 -6.04 -12.95 5.65
C VAL A 7 -6.14 -14.04 6.73
N GLY A 8 -5.96 -13.69 8.00
CA GLY A 8 -6.06 -14.64 9.11
C GLY A 8 -7.44 -15.28 9.28
N LEU A 9 -8.51 -14.62 8.82
CA LEU A 9 -9.88 -15.13 8.85
C LEU A 9 -10.30 -15.91 7.59
N GLN A 10 -9.47 -15.97 6.54
CA GLN A 10 -9.77 -16.77 5.34
C GLN A 10 -10.14 -18.23 5.63
N PRO A 11 -9.42 -18.98 6.51
CA PRO A 11 -9.75 -20.38 6.80
C PRO A 11 -10.96 -20.55 7.72
N ILE A 12 -11.47 -19.47 8.32
CA ILE A 12 -12.58 -19.53 9.28
C ILE A 12 -13.89 -19.36 8.53
N ASP A 13 -14.81 -20.30 8.76
CA ASP A 13 -16.18 -20.19 8.30
C ASP A 13 -16.84 -18.92 8.83
N LYS A 14 -17.35 -18.11 7.90
CA LYS A 14 -17.88 -16.77 8.15
C LYS A 14 -19.21 -16.81 8.89
N GLU A 15 -19.99 -17.88 8.72
CA GLU A 15 -21.28 -18.02 9.40
C GLU A 15 -21.12 -18.10 10.93
N LYS A 16 -19.99 -18.61 11.42
CA LYS A 16 -19.69 -18.74 12.86
C LYS A 16 -19.70 -17.43 13.61
N TYR A 17 -19.45 -16.31 12.94
CA TYR A 17 -19.41 -14.98 13.55
C TYR A 17 -20.38 -14.00 12.89
N ALA A 18 -21.28 -14.46 12.01
CA ALA A 18 -22.25 -13.60 11.33
C ALA A 18 -23.18 -12.88 12.31
N ALA A 19 -23.67 -13.60 13.33
CA ALA A 19 -24.56 -13.04 14.34
C ALA A 19 -23.84 -12.15 15.38
N SER A 20 -22.63 -12.53 15.79
CA SER A 20 -21.88 -11.83 16.83
C SER A 20 -21.10 -10.62 16.30
N HIS A 21 -20.58 -10.70 15.07
CA HIS A 21 -19.71 -9.70 14.45
C HIS A 21 -20.16 -9.37 13.02
N PRO A 22 -21.33 -8.72 12.85
CA PRO A 22 -21.94 -8.50 11.54
C PRO A 22 -21.08 -7.65 10.59
N ARG A 23 -20.25 -6.73 11.11
CA ARG A 23 -19.37 -5.91 10.25
C ARG A 23 -18.12 -6.65 9.82
N ALA A 24 -17.55 -7.47 10.70
CA ALA A 24 -16.49 -8.39 10.34
C ALA A 24 -16.98 -9.38 9.28
N PHE A 25 -18.20 -9.90 9.44
CA PHE A 25 -18.85 -10.75 8.45
C PHE A 25 -19.01 -10.06 7.09
N ALA A 26 -19.53 -8.82 7.06
CA ALA A 26 -19.73 -8.07 5.82
C ALA A 26 -18.40 -7.82 5.08
N SER A 27 -17.37 -7.37 5.79
CA SER A 27 -16.05 -7.09 5.20
C SER A 27 -15.32 -8.37 4.76
N ALA A 28 -15.32 -9.42 5.57
CA ALA A 28 -14.72 -10.71 5.22
C ALA A 28 -15.45 -11.40 4.06
N THR A 29 -16.78 -11.26 3.97
CA THR A 29 -17.55 -11.80 2.84
C THR A 29 -17.23 -11.06 1.55
N ALA A 30 -17.11 -9.73 1.60
CA ALA A 30 -16.73 -8.94 0.43
C ALA A 30 -15.30 -9.23 -0.03
N ALA A 31 -14.35 -9.29 0.91
CA ALA A 31 -12.93 -9.51 0.62
C ALA A 31 -12.62 -10.94 0.17
N HIS A 32 -13.28 -11.97 0.72
CA HIS A 32 -12.97 -13.37 0.39
C HIS A 32 -13.85 -13.95 -0.73
N ARG A 33 -14.53 -13.10 -1.52
CA ARG A 33 -15.34 -13.54 -2.65
C ARG A 33 -14.48 -13.60 -3.92
N GLY A 34 -14.24 -14.80 -4.43
CA GLY A 34 -13.34 -14.99 -5.59
C GLY A 34 -11.97 -14.37 -5.31
N ASP A 35 -11.41 -13.70 -6.31
CA ASP A 35 -10.08 -13.08 -6.21
C ASP A 35 -10.08 -11.69 -5.53
N ASN A 36 -11.18 -11.31 -4.85
CA ASN A 36 -11.30 -10.00 -4.22
C ASN A 36 -10.24 -9.72 -3.15
N MET A 37 -9.66 -10.76 -2.55
CA MET A 37 -8.65 -10.57 -1.51
C MET A 37 -7.38 -9.97 -2.13
N GLU A 38 -6.95 -10.48 -3.28
CA GLU A 38 -5.82 -9.93 -4.03
C GLU A 38 -6.12 -8.50 -4.51
N ARG A 39 -7.32 -8.27 -5.05
CA ARG A 39 -7.77 -6.94 -5.48
C ARG A 39 -7.79 -5.93 -4.33
N PHE A 40 -8.28 -6.35 -3.18
CA PHE A 40 -8.26 -5.55 -1.96
C PHE A 40 -6.83 -5.21 -1.54
N ILE A 41 -5.90 -6.16 -1.57
CA ILE A 41 -4.50 -5.91 -1.22
C ILE A 41 -3.94 -4.82 -2.14
N VAL A 42 -4.11 -4.95 -3.46
CA VAL A 42 -3.64 -3.97 -4.45
C VAL A 42 -4.23 -2.58 -4.19
N GLY A 43 -5.55 -2.46 -4.13
CA GLY A 43 -6.23 -1.18 -3.90
C GLY A 43 -5.88 -0.54 -2.55
N ARG A 44 -5.71 -1.36 -1.51
CA ARG A 44 -5.32 -0.91 -0.18
C ARG A 44 -3.90 -0.33 -0.16
N GLN A 45 -2.95 -0.93 -0.90
CA GLN A 45 -1.57 -0.41 -0.88
C GLN A 45 -1.49 1.03 -1.38
N PHE A 46 -2.27 1.38 -2.39
CA PHE A 46 -2.37 2.77 -2.83
C PHE A 46 -2.89 3.71 -1.74
N LEU A 47 -3.92 3.30 -0.98
CA LEU A 47 -4.42 4.10 0.14
C LEU A 47 -3.36 4.29 1.23
N VAL A 48 -2.57 3.25 1.52
CA VAL A 48 -1.49 3.32 2.52
C VAL A 48 -0.42 4.31 2.06
N VAL A 49 0.05 4.21 0.82
CA VAL A 49 1.04 5.12 0.25
C VAL A 49 0.51 6.55 0.21
N LEU A 50 -0.76 6.75 -0.19
CA LEU A 50 -1.41 8.05 -0.22
C LEU A 50 -1.46 8.69 1.17
N ILE A 51 -1.83 7.92 2.21
CA ILE A 51 -1.85 8.42 3.59
C ILE A 51 -0.44 8.83 4.05
N VAL A 52 0.58 8.02 3.79
CA VAL A 52 1.95 8.32 4.18
C VAL A 52 2.45 9.57 3.45
N PHE A 53 2.14 9.69 2.16
CA PHE A 53 2.47 10.86 1.35
C PHE A 53 1.81 12.14 1.90
N VAL A 54 0.51 12.10 2.20
CA VAL A 54 -0.20 13.26 2.76
C VAL A 54 0.34 13.64 4.14
N ILE A 55 0.65 12.66 5.00
CA ILE A 55 1.26 12.92 6.30
C ILE A 55 2.62 13.62 6.13
N ASN A 56 3.47 13.13 5.22
CA ASN A 56 4.77 13.73 4.95
C ASN A 56 4.65 15.14 4.34
N LEU A 57 3.58 15.45 3.61
CA LEU A 57 3.33 16.81 3.09
C LEU A 57 2.92 17.78 4.21
N MET A 58 2.19 17.28 5.21
CA MET A 58 1.65 18.08 6.31
C MET A 58 2.60 18.21 7.51
N ALA A 59 3.66 17.41 7.56
CA ALA A 59 4.56 17.34 8.70
C ALA A 59 5.95 17.87 8.33
N SER A 60 6.43 18.84 9.10
CA SER A 60 7.81 19.33 9.04
C SER A 60 8.42 19.33 10.43
N ALA A 61 9.75 19.27 10.51
CA ALA A 61 10.45 19.56 11.76
C ALA A 61 10.25 21.04 12.15
N ALA A 62 10.13 21.33 13.44
CA ALA A 62 10.18 22.70 13.92
C ALA A 62 11.63 23.22 13.88
N GLU A 63 11.81 24.46 13.41
CA GLU A 63 13.13 25.03 13.05
C GLU A 63 14.16 24.97 14.20
N ASP A 64 13.71 25.10 15.46
CA ASP A 64 14.56 25.11 16.66
C ASP A 64 14.37 23.89 17.59
N ALA A 65 13.80 22.79 17.09
CA ALA A 65 13.57 21.62 17.92
C ALA A 65 14.89 20.94 18.34
N ASN A 66 15.29 21.11 19.60
CA ASN A 66 16.36 20.34 20.21
C ASN A 66 15.77 19.11 20.91
N VAL A 67 15.82 17.97 20.23
CA VAL A 67 15.17 16.72 20.66
C VAL A 67 16.26 15.71 21.02
N LEU A 68 16.15 15.10 22.21
CA LEU A 68 17.05 14.04 22.71
C LEU A 68 18.54 14.41 22.84
N ASP A 69 18.87 15.70 22.87
CA ASP A 69 20.26 16.21 22.98
C ASP A 69 21.20 15.62 21.90
N LEU A 70 20.64 15.46 20.69
CA LEU A 70 21.37 14.91 19.55
C LEU A 70 22.40 15.92 19.03
N ASN A 71 23.56 15.44 18.59
CA ASN A 71 24.55 16.28 17.92
C ASN A 71 24.00 16.83 16.59
N ASP A 72 24.58 17.92 16.11
CA ASP A 72 24.06 18.65 14.93
C ASP A 72 23.90 17.77 13.68
N SER A 73 24.83 16.84 13.45
CA SER A 73 24.76 15.90 12.32
C SER A 73 23.60 14.90 12.44
N LEU A 74 23.33 14.36 13.64
CA LEU A 74 22.18 13.49 13.84
C LEU A 74 20.87 14.28 13.81
N ARG A 75 20.87 15.52 14.28
CA ARG A 75 19.70 16.40 14.21
C ARG A 75 19.30 16.67 12.75
N GLU A 76 20.25 17.01 11.90
CA GLU A 76 20.02 17.26 10.48
C GLU A 76 19.49 15.99 9.77
N VAL A 77 20.17 14.85 9.97
CA VAL A 77 19.74 13.58 9.34
C VAL A 77 18.42 13.07 9.91
N PHE A 78 18.10 13.27 11.18
CA PHE A 78 16.91 12.66 11.80
C PHE A 78 15.66 13.54 11.73
N LEU A 79 15.80 14.85 11.96
CA LEU A 79 14.69 15.81 11.94
C LEU A 79 14.48 16.42 10.56
N SER A 80 15.56 16.84 9.87
CA SER A 80 15.42 17.57 8.59
C SER A 80 15.08 16.66 7.41
N SER A 81 15.45 15.38 7.45
CA SER A 81 15.17 14.42 6.37
C SER A 81 13.74 13.86 6.37
N GLY A 82 12.94 14.14 7.40
CA GLY A 82 11.62 13.55 7.60
C GLY A 82 11.62 12.13 8.19
N VAL A 83 12.79 11.54 8.48
CA VAL A 83 12.89 10.20 9.10
C VAL A 83 12.14 10.12 10.43
N ALA A 84 12.22 11.15 11.28
CA ALA A 84 11.47 11.20 12.55
C ALA A 84 9.94 11.14 12.35
N VAL A 85 9.42 11.79 11.31
CA VAL A 85 7.99 11.77 10.96
C VAL A 85 7.59 10.38 10.48
N ILE A 86 8.40 9.76 9.61
CA ILE A 86 8.17 8.40 9.09
C ILE A 86 8.15 7.40 10.24
N LEU A 87 9.15 7.42 11.12
CA LEU A 87 9.23 6.52 12.28
C LEU A 87 8.02 6.69 13.20
N THR A 88 7.65 7.93 13.50
CA THR A 88 6.48 8.23 14.34
C THR A 88 5.19 7.68 13.72
N THR A 89 5.02 7.88 12.41
CA THR A 89 3.86 7.41 11.65
C THR A 89 3.77 5.88 11.61
N VAL A 90 4.90 5.20 11.42
CA VAL A 90 4.95 3.73 11.41
C VAL A 90 4.68 3.18 12.81
N MET A 91 5.39 3.67 13.82
CA MET A 91 5.32 3.12 15.18
C MET A 91 3.96 3.39 15.83
N LEU A 92 3.51 4.66 15.85
CA LEU A 92 2.27 5.02 16.52
C LEU A 92 1.06 4.75 15.64
N GLY A 93 1.13 5.11 14.36
CA GLY A 93 0.00 5.03 13.44
C GLY A 93 -0.28 3.60 12.94
N GLN A 94 0.76 2.87 12.52
CA GLN A 94 0.57 1.60 11.82
C GLN A 94 0.75 0.38 12.72
N LEU A 95 1.85 0.30 13.49
CA LEU A 95 2.21 -0.89 14.28
C LEU A 95 1.20 -1.16 15.40
N THR A 96 0.76 -0.12 16.14
CA THR A 96 -0.26 -0.28 17.20
C THR A 96 -1.52 -0.97 16.67
N ALA A 97 -2.01 -0.56 15.50
CA ALA A 97 -3.17 -1.17 14.86
C ALA A 97 -2.90 -2.59 14.33
N GLN A 98 -1.66 -2.91 13.97
CA GLN A 98 -1.27 -4.27 13.57
C GLN A 98 -1.25 -5.22 14.78
N VAL A 99 -0.63 -4.81 15.88
CA VAL A 99 -0.58 -5.58 17.12
C VAL A 99 -1.99 -5.82 17.66
N ASN A 100 -2.83 -4.79 17.71
CA ASN A 100 -4.21 -4.93 18.16
C ASN A 100 -5.01 -5.92 17.29
N SER A 101 -4.83 -5.85 15.96
CA SER A 101 -5.51 -6.77 15.05
C SER A 101 -4.99 -8.21 15.13
N ALA A 102 -3.75 -8.43 15.55
CA ALA A 102 -3.18 -9.76 15.68
C ALA A 102 -3.74 -10.50 16.91
N SER A 103 -3.96 -9.77 18.02
CA SER A 103 -4.54 -10.33 19.25
C SER A 103 -6.04 -10.59 19.13
N SER A 104 -6.78 -9.67 18.50
CA SER A 104 -8.25 -9.73 18.42
C SER A 104 -8.74 -9.39 17.01
N MET A 105 -8.57 -10.31 16.06
CA MET A 105 -8.91 -10.11 14.65
C MET A 105 -10.38 -9.74 14.44
N LEU A 106 -11.31 -10.52 15.00
CA LEU A 106 -12.76 -10.33 14.82
C LEU A 106 -13.23 -9.01 15.43
N ASP A 107 -12.83 -8.73 16.66
CA ASP A 107 -13.17 -7.46 17.33
C ASP A 107 -12.60 -6.29 16.56
N PHE A 108 -11.33 -6.36 16.13
CA PHE A 108 -10.70 -5.31 15.34
C PHE A 108 -11.48 -5.00 14.05
N LEU A 109 -11.94 -6.03 13.34
CA LEU A 109 -12.75 -5.85 12.14
C LEU A 109 -14.16 -5.33 12.43
N ASN A 110 -14.72 -5.66 13.60
CA ASN A 110 -16.09 -5.32 13.96
C ASN A 110 -16.22 -3.94 14.66
N ASN A 111 -15.12 -3.44 15.26
CA ASN A 111 -15.10 -2.28 16.15
C ASN A 111 -15.47 -0.95 15.44
N SER A 112 -15.42 -0.86 14.11
CA SER A 112 -15.87 0.35 13.40
C SER A 112 -16.27 0.12 11.95
N TRP A 113 -17.02 1.06 11.38
CA TRP A 113 -17.31 1.12 9.94
C TRP A 113 -16.05 1.23 9.07
N GLY A 114 -14.89 1.56 9.66
CA GLY A 114 -13.63 1.76 8.94
C GLY A 114 -13.22 0.58 8.09
N MET A 115 -13.44 -0.67 8.54
CA MET A 115 -13.07 -1.85 7.75
C MET A 115 -13.98 -2.11 6.56
N VAL A 116 -15.29 -1.90 6.72
CA VAL A 116 -16.25 -2.01 5.61
C VAL A 116 -15.96 -0.94 4.56
N ILE A 117 -15.72 0.29 5.00
CA ILE A 117 -15.38 1.42 4.12
C ILE A 117 -14.06 1.14 3.39
N THR A 118 -13.01 0.77 4.12
CA THR A 118 -11.68 0.50 3.52
C THR A 118 -11.76 -0.62 2.49
N THR A 119 -12.54 -1.68 2.78
CA THR A 119 -12.73 -2.79 1.83
C THR A 119 -13.39 -2.33 0.54
N ASN A 120 -14.51 -1.60 0.65
CA ASN A 120 -15.22 -1.11 -0.53
C ASN A 120 -14.42 -0.09 -1.34
N ILE A 121 -13.73 0.85 -0.68
CA ILE A 121 -12.88 1.83 -1.36
C ILE A 121 -11.70 1.14 -2.04
N SER A 122 -11.05 0.17 -1.38
CA SER A 122 -9.92 -0.55 -1.97
C SER A 122 -10.35 -1.31 -3.23
N LEU A 123 -11.51 -1.98 -3.18
CA LEU A 123 -12.09 -2.62 -4.36
C LEU A 123 -12.47 -1.61 -5.45
N ALA A 124 -13.00 -0.44 -5.09
CA ALA A 124 -13.30 0.62 -6.05
C ALA A 124 -12.04 1.19 -6.73
N ILE A 125 -10.96 1.34 -5.98
CA ILE A 125 -9.65 1.77 -6.51
C ILE A 125 -9.10 0.70 -7.45
N GLU A 126 -9.18 -0.58 -7.10
CA GLU A 126 -8.78 -1.64 -8.04
C GLU A 126 -9.62 -1.59 -9.32
N MET A 127 -10.93 -1.40 -9.20
CA MET A 127 -11.83 -1.28 -10.36
C MET A 127 -11.44 -0.12 -11.28
N SER A 128 -10.89 0.97 -10.75
CA SER A 128 -10.41 2.11 -11.57
C SER A 128 -9.30 1.73 -12.55
N GLY A 129 -8.52 0.69 -12.27
CA GLY A 129 -7.43 0.25 -13.13
C GLY A 129 -6.11 0.97 -12.93
N LEU A 130 -6.03 1.96 -12.04
CA LEU A 130 -4.82 2.78 -11.84
C LEU A 130 -3.58 1.96 -11.47
N LEU A 131 -3.77 0.82 -10.81
CA LEU A 131 -2.72 -0.03 -10.23
C LEU A 131 -2.49 -1.32 -11.03
N HIS A 132 -3.09 -1.47 -12.22
CA HIS A 132 -3.09 -2.72 -12.97
C HIS A 132 -1.73 -3.16 -13.51
N CYS A 133 -0.71 -2.28 -13.50
CA CYS A 133 0.67 -2.67 -13.80
C CYS A 133 1.18 -3.79 -12.88
N VAL A 134 0.69 -3.89 -11.64
CA VAL A 134 1.09 -4.95 -10.69
C VAL A 134 0.73 -6.35 -11.20
N TYR A 135 -0.39 -6.51 -11.91
CA TYR A 135 -0.81 -7.79 -12.48
C TYR A 135 0.08 -8.22 -13.64
N LEU A 136 0.62 -7.26 -14.40
CA LEU A 136 1.60 -7.53 -15.44
C LEU A 136 2.92 -8.03 -14.82
N VAL A 137 3.35 -7.40 -13.73
CA VAL A 137 4.53 -7.82 -12.96
C VAL A 137 4.32 -9.20 -12.35
N GLN A 138 3.17 -9.47 -11.73
CA GLN A 138 2.79 -10.78 -11.19
C GLN A 138 2.83 -11.86 -12.29
N MET A 139 2.32 -11.57 -13.49
CA MET A 139 2.37 -12.50 -14.62
C MET A 139 3.80 -12.78 -15.10
N MET A 140 4.68 -11.78 -15.10
CA MET A 140 6.11 -11.99 -15.38
C MET A 140 6.75 -12.89 -14.33
N PHE A 141 6.56 -12.60 -13.04
CA PHE A 141 7.13 -13.40 -11.97
C PHE A 141 6.61 -14.84 -11.97
N SER A 142 5.31 -15.04 -12.18
CA SER A 142 4.71 -16.37 -12.33
C SER A 142 5.35 -17.17 -13.47
N ARG A 143 5.61 -16.52 -14.62
CA ARG A 143 6.31 -17.16 -15.75
C ARG A 143 7.76 -17.51 -15.44
N ILE A 144 8.47 -16.64 -14.73
CA ILE A 144 9.88 -16.85 -14.36
C ILE A 144 9.99 -17.94 -13.28
N ALA A 145 9.12 -17.93 -12.28
CA ALA A 145 9.11 -18.86 -11.16
C ALA A 145 8.47 -20.22 -11.50
N GLY A 146 7.73 -20.31 -12.62
CA GLY A 146 7.02 -21.52 -13.03
C GLY A 146 5.80 -21.85 -12.15
N THR A 147 5.33 -20.91 -11.33
CA THR A 147 4.17 -21.08 -10.45
C THR A 147 2.92 -20.52 -11.14
N PRO A 148 1.87 -21.33 -11.41
CA PRO A 148 0.65 -20.82 -12.01
C PRO A 148 -0.08 -19.87 -11.05
N ILE A 149 -0.73 -18.85 -11.60
CA ILE A 149 -1.61 -17.97 -10.82
C ILE A 149 -2.92 -18.73 -10.59
N GLU A 150 -3.17 -19.12 -9.35
CA GLU A 150 -4.45 -19.69 -8.93
C GLU A 150 -5.53 -18.58 -8.97
N THR A 151 -6.71 -18.93 -9.48
CA THR A 151 -7.84 -17.99 -9.58
C THR A 151 -9.11 -18.76 -9.29
N ASP A 152 -9.95 -18.19 -8.43
CA ASP A 152 -11.26 -18.73 -8.08
C ASP A 152 -12.35 -18.19 -9.03
N GLU A 153 -11.97 -17.51 -10.12
CA GLU A 153 -12.89 -16.89 -11.08
C GLU A 153 -12.96 -17.62 -12.44
N ALA A 154 -14.12 -17.52 -13.08
CA ALA A 154 -14.33 -18.06 -14.42
C ALA A 154 -13.45 -17.34 -15.47
N PRO A 155 -13.13 -18.00 -16.60
CA PRO A 155 -12.35 -17.39 -17.67
C PRO A 155 -12.98 -16.09 -18.18
N ARG A 156 -12.16 -15.02 -18.26
CA ARG A 156 -12.61 -13.69 -18.71
C ARG A 156 -13.22 -13.76 -20.12
N THR A 157 -14.35 -13.07 -20.31
CA THR A 157 -14.95 -12.90 -21.64
C THR A 157 -14.04 -12.03 -22.54
N PRO A 158 -14.19 -12.07 -23.87
CA PRO A 158 -13.37 -11.25 -24.78
C PRO A 158 -13.41 -9.75 -24.44
N LEU A 159 -14.59 -9.23 -24.09
CA LEU A 159 -14.76 -7.84 -23.69
C LEU A 159 -14.04 -7.53 -22.37
N GLN A 160 -14.15 -8.42 -21.37
CA GLN A 160 -13.43 -8.28 -20.10
C GLN A 160 -11.91 -8.35 -20.27
N LYS A 161 -11.41 -9.17 -21.20
CA LYS A 161 -9.98 -9.24 -21.53
C LYS A 161 -9.48 -7.92 -22.13
N VAL A 162 -10.22 -7.35 -23.08
CA VAL A 162 -9.88 -6.05 -23.68
C VAL A 162 -9.89 -4.95 -22.62
N PHE A 163 -10.94 -4.90 -21.79
CA PHE A 163 -11.05 -3.91 -20.72
C PHE A 163 -9.94 -4.04 -19.66
N PHE A 164 -9.53 -5.26 -19.34
CA PHE A 164 -8.38 -5.51 -18.47
C PHE A 164 -7.08 -4.96 -19.07
N TRP A 165 -6.76 -5.32 -20.32
CA TRP A 165 -5.52 -4.87 -20.95
C TRP A 165 -5.48 -3.36 -21.20
N ALA A 166 -6.62 -2.73 -21.48
CA ALA A 166 -6.69 -1.26 -21.58
C ALA A 166 -6.27 -0.57 -20.26
N ARG A 167 -6.75 -1.08 -19.12
CA ARG A 167 -6.37 -0.57 -17.79
C ARG A 167 -4.91 -0.85 -17.45
N VAL A 168 -4.38 -2.02 -17.83
CA VAL A 168 -2.94 -2.33 -17.69
C VAL A 168 -2.10 -1.32 -18.45
N ILE A 169 -2.42 -1.03 -19.72
CA ILE A 169 -1.68 -0.06 -20.53
C ILE A 169 -1.74 1.33 -19.90
N LEU A 170 -2.93 1.79 -19.48
CA LEU A 170 -3.10 3.07 -18.81
C LEU A 170 -2.24 3.18 -17.54
N SER A 171 -2.24 2.14 -16.71
CA SER A 171 -1.45 2.07 -15.48
C SER A 171 0.06 2.13 -15.76
N VAL A 172 0.53 1.42 -16.79
CA VAL A 172 1.95 1.46 -17.21
C VAL A 172 2.34 2.85 -17.71
N VAL A 173 1.46 3.54 -18.44
CA VAL A 173 1.70 4.93 -18.89
C VAL A 173 1.82 5.87 -17.71
N PHE A 174 0.91 5.78 -16.72
CA PHE A 174 1.01 6.61 -15.51
C PHE A 174 2.28 6.33 -14.71
N LEU A 175 2.66 5.06 -14.55
CA LEU A 175 3.90 4.68 -13.87
C LEU A 175 5.14 5.21 -14.62
N GLY A 176 5.18 5.06 -15.94
CA GLY A 176 6.28 5.56 -16.77
C GLY A 176 6.40 7.08 -16.73
N PHE A 177 5.27 7.79 -16.77
CA PHE A 177 5.24 9.24 -16.61
C PHE A 177 5.72 9.68 -15.23
N ALA A 178 5.22 9.06 -14.16
CA ALA A 178 5.64 9.37 -12.80
C ALA A 178 7.15 9.15 -12.61
N LEU A 179 7.67 8.01 -13.09
CA LEU A 179 9.11 7.72 -13.03
C LEU A 179 9.94 8.73 -13.84
N ALA A 180 9.47 9.12 -15.03
CA ALA A 180 10.16 10.12 -15.85
C ALA A 180 10.22 11.49 -15.16
N VAL A 181 9.12 11.92 -14.51
CA VAL A 181 9.08 13.18 -13.73
C VAL A 181 10.00 13.09 -12.51
N THR A 182 9.97 11.99 -11.76
CA THR A 182 10.86 11.80 -10.61
C THR A 182 12.32 11.83 -11.02
N LEU A 183 12.72 11.08 -12.07
CA LEU A 183 14.09 11.10 -12.56
C LEU A 183 14.49 12.49 -13.06
N SER A 184 13.61 13.19 -13.79
CA SER A 184 13.91 14.54 -14.28
C SER A 184 14.09 15.53 -13.13
N ALA A 185 13.27 15.45 -12.08
CA ALA A 185 13.39 16.28 -10.89
C ALA A 185 14.68 16.01 -10.11
N MET A 186 15.24 14.79 -10.19
CA MET A 186 16.52 14.46 -9.56
C MET A 186 17.74 14.99 -10.33
N PHE A 187 17.61 15.22 -11.64
CA PHE A 187 18.68 15.80 -12.47
C PHE A 187 18.60 17.33 -12.54
N ASP A 188 17.42 17.92 -12.30
CA ASP A 188 17.31 19.34 -12.04
C ASP A 188 17.78 19.58 -10.60
N ASP A 189 19.03 20.04 -10.43
CA ASP A 189 19.74 20.32 -9.14
C ASP A 189 19.06 21.37 -8.21
N LYS A 190 17.75 21.61 -8.35
CA LYS A 190 17.02 22.62 -7.57
C LYS A 190 16.66 22.16 -6.16
N ASP A 191 16.60 20.84 -5.91
CA ASP A 191 16.17 20.27 -4.62
C ASP A 191 17.05 19.10 -4.11
N SER A 192 18.10 18.67 -4.81
CA SER A 192 18.94 17.54 -4.39
C SER A 192 20.18 17.98 -3.59
N GLN A 193 20.41 17.34 -2.45
CA GLN A 193 21.62 17.53 -1.63
C GLN A 193 22.90 17.02 -2.33
N TYR A 194 22.74 16.19 -3.38
CA TYR A 194 23.81 15.54 -4.14
C TYR A 194 23.60 15.69 -5.64
N GLU A 195 24.66 15.54 -6.43
CA GLU A 195 24.61 15.51 -7.90
C GLU A 195 23.61 14.45 -8.39
N GLY A 196 22.87 14.75 -9.46
CA GLY A 196 21.70 13.96 -9.88
C GLY A 196 21.94 12.45 -10.07
N TYR A 197 23.13 12.02 -10.51
CA TYR A 197 23.44 10.58 -10.62
C TYR A 197 23.63 9.89 -9.27
N ILE A 198 24.17 10.58 -8.27
CA ILE A 198 24.33 10.04 -6.90
C ILE A 198 22.95 9.86 -6.30
N SER A 199 22.10 10.88 -6.43
CA SER A 199 20.70 10.84 -5.99
C SER A 199 19.97 9.66 -6.65
N MET A 200 20.16 9.42 -7.95
CA MET A 200 19.56 8.29 -8.68
C MET A 200 20.02 6.93 -8.13
N ILE A 201 21.31 6.74 -7.89
CA ILE A 201 21.85 5.50 -7.32
C ILE A 201 21.27 5.25 -5.92
N ILE A 202 21.24 6.28 -5.07
CA ILE A 202 20.68 6.19 -3.72
C ILE A 202 19.19 5.85 -3.78
N PHE A 203 18.44 6.50 -4.68
CA PHE A 203 17.01 6.23 -4.86
C PHE A 203 16.72 4.77 -5.22
N PHE A 204 17.41 4.22 -6.23
CA PHE A 204 17.22 2.82 -6.60
C PHE A 204 17.74 1.84 -5.53
N ALA A 205 18.84 2.18 -4.84
CA ALA A 205 19.33 1.36 -3.74
C ALA A 205 18.31 1.29 -2.59
N LEU A 206 17.72 2.43 -2.21
CA LEU A 206 16.67 2.49 -1.20
C LEU A 206 15.40 1.77 -1.66
N MET A 207 14.99 1.91 -2.93
CA MET A 207 13.86 1.15 -3.49
C MET A 207 14.07 -0.36 -3.46
N CYS A 208 15.30 -0.84 -3.61
CA CYS A 208 15.61 -2.27 -3.52
C CYS A 208 15.64 -2.79 -2.06
N LEU A 209 15.83 -1.90 -1.09
CA LEU A 209 15.89 -2.23 0.35
C LEU A 209 14.51 -2.13 1.03
N ALA A 210 13.59 -1.36 0.46
CA ALA A 210 12.22 -1.16 0.93
C ALA A 210 11.27 -2.29 0.50
#